data_AF-A0A150PSR2-F1
#
_entry.id   AF-A0A150PSR2-F1
#
_cell.length_a   1.000
_cell.length_b   1.000
_cell.length_c   1.000
_cell.angle_alpha   90.00
_cell.angle_beta   90.00
_cell.angle_gamma   90.00
#
_symmetry.space_group_name_H-M   'P 1'
#
loop_
_entity.id
_entity.type
_entity.pdbx_description
1 polymer ?
#
loop_
_entity_poly.entity_id
_entity_poly.type
_entity_poly.pdbx_seq_one_letter_code
_entity_poly.pdbx_strand_id
1 'polypeptide(L)'
;MKLTTATGLKSEIYVPNTPPAVWTPLGKPLAECVVALCTAGGVHLKSQRPFVLSGDHTFREIPSTTPSSELMVSHGGFDNSDVNRDINAMFPIDRLRELEAEGFVGKVAPTLIGFMGGGGDVDRFRGESGPAIAKILKDEGVDIAVFTGGCGTCHRSAVVVQRAVETAGMSTIIIAALPPIARQQGAPRITAPRVPIGSNAGEPRNVEMQTAILKDTLRAVEEMTHFGQMKALPYEYRHSA
;
A
#
# COMPACT_ATOMS: atom_id res chain seq x y z
N MET A 1 37.44 11.31 17.16
CA MET A 1 37.55 12.16 15.96
C MET A 1 36.47 13.23 16.06
N LYS A 2 36.81 14.53 16.04
CA LYS A 2 35.83 15.62 16.19
C LYS A 2 35.46 16.09 14.79
N LEU A 3 34.27 15.71 14.32
CA LEU A 3 33.76 16.16 13.03
C LEU A 3 33.53 17.68 13.11
N THR A 4 34.03 18.42 12.13
CA THR A 4 33.75 19.85 11.96
C THR A 4 32.57 20.03 11.01
N THR A 5 31.62 20.88 11.39
CA THR A 5 30.49 21.27 10.55
C THR A 5 30.85 22.54 9.76
N ALA A 6 30.36 22.65 8.53
CA ALA A 6 30.55 23.86 7.74
C ALA A 6 29.95 25.07 8.48
N THR A 7 30.73 26.13 8.62
CA THR A 7 30.33 27.33 9.36
C THR A 7 29.11 27.96 8.69
N GLY A 8 28.01 28.10 9.43
CA GLY A 8 26.76 28.65 8.91
C GLY A 8 25.82 27.64 8.22
N LEU A 9 26.18 26.35 8.18
CA LEU A 9 25.27 25.30 7.69
C LEU A 9 24.02 25.26 8.57
N LYS A 10 22.91 25.75 8.02
CA LYS A 10 21.56 25.51 8.54
C LYS A 10 20.92 24.49 7.62
N SER A 11 20.32 23.45 8.20
CA SER A 11 19.54 22.50 7.42
C SER A 11 18.39 23.27 6.75
N GLU A 12 18.32 23.22 5.42
CA GLU A 12 17.15 23.69 4.67
C GLU A 12 15.91 22.83 4.96
N ILE A 13 16.15 21.63 5.49
CA ILE A 13 15.14 20.66 5.85
C ILE A 13 14.94 20.74 7.36
N TYR A 14 13.79 21.25 7.77
CA TYR A 14 13.34 21.15 9.16
C TYR A 14 13.21 19.67 9.54
N VAL A 15 13.44 19.34 10.83
CA VAL A 15 13.17 18.00 11.35
C VAL A 15 11.77 17.59 10.90
N PRO A 16 11.59 16.42 10.25
CA PRO A 16 10.28 16.03 9.76
C PRO A 16 9.27 16.08 10.91
N ASN A 17 8.28 16.97 10.82
CA ASN A 17 7.17 16.96 11.75
C ASN A 17 6.36 15.70 11.50
N THR A 18 6.45 14.74 12.43
CA THR A 18 5.61 13.56 12.40
C THR A 18 4.15 14.02 12.44
N PRO A 19 3.32 13.64 11.44
CA PRO A 19 1.93 14.04 11.43
C PRO A 19 1.20 13.43 12.64
N PRO A 20 0.07 14.03 13.09
CA PRO A 20 -0.67 13.54 14.25
C PRO A 20 -1.07 12.08 14.08
N ALA A 21 -1.16 11.33 15.18
CA ALA A 21 -1.59 9.94 15.15
C ALA A 21 -3.02 9.83 14.58
N VAL A 22 -3.24 8.85 13.70
CA VAL A 22 -4.56 8.46 13.20
C VAL A 22 -4.67 6.97 13.41
N TRP A 23 -5.69 6.54 14.14
CA TRP A 23 -5.86 5.15 14.55
C TRP A 23 -7.32 4.76 14.60
N THR A 24 -7.65 3.69 13.90
CA THR A 24 -8.94 3.01 13.95
C THR A 24 -8.70 1.53 14.31
N PRO A 25 -9.12 1.07 15.49
CA PRO A 25 -8.99 -0.33 15.87
C PRO A 25 -9.87 -1.22 15.00
N LEU A 26 -9.44 -2.46 14.78
CA LEU A 26 -10.27 -3.46 14.11
C LEU A 26 -11.31 -3.99 15.09
N GLY A 27 -12.59 -3.91 14.72
CA GLY A 27 -13.71 -4.21 15.62
C GLY A 27 -14.25 -5.64 15.56
N LYS A 28 -13.81 -6.45 14.59
CA LYS A 28 -14.34 -7.82 14.36
C LYS A 28 -13.27 -8.75 13.78
N PRO A 29 -13.46 -10.07 13.86
CA PRO A 29 -12.51 -11.06 13.33
C PRO A 29 -12.31 -10.92 11.81
N LEU A 30 -11.14 -11.30 11.30
CA LEU A 30 -10.84 -11.25 9.85
C LEU A 30 -11.90 -11.95 8.98
N ALA A 31 -12.41 -13.10 9.44
CA ALA A 31 -13.43 -13.88 8.74
C ALA A 31 -14.78 -13.16 8.56
N GLU A 32 -14.99 -12.02 9.22
CA GLU A 32 -16.16 -11.16 9.07
C GLU A 32 -15.85 -9.83 8.37
N CYS A 33 -14.58 -9.59 8.04
CA CYS A 33 -14.11 -8.33 7.45
C CYS A 33 -14.27 -8.28 5.93
N VAL A 34 -14.64 -7.11 5.43
CA VAL A 34 -14.52 -6.73 4.02
C VAL A 34 -13.14 -6.09 3.83
N VAL A 35 -12.35 -6.64 2.91
CA VAL A 35 -10.95 -6.25 2.69
C VAL A 35 -10.76 -5.65 1.30
N ALA A 36 -10.11 -4.48 1.23
CA ALA A 36 -9.75 -3.82 -0.02
C ALA A 36 -8.22 -3.76 -0.21
N LEU A 37 -7.79 -3.77 -1.47
CA LEU A 37 -6.42 -3.47 -1.86
C LEU A 37 -6.34 -2.05 -2.42
N CYS A 38 -5.32 -1.31 -2.00
CA CYS A 38 -4.99 0.02 -2.50
C CYS A 38 -3.51 0.04 -2.88
N THR A 39 -3.16 0.43 -4.11
CA THR A 39 -1.75 0.49 -4.51
C THR A 39 -1.36 1.82 -5.12
N ALA A 40 -0.29 2.40 -4.59
CA ALA A 40 0.40 3.55 -5.17
C ALA A 40 1.38 3.13 -6.30
N GLY A 41 1.34 1.87 -6.73
CA GLY A 41 2.20 1.31 -7.79
C GLY A 41 1.72 1.59 -9.21
N GLY A 42 0.64 2.36 -9.41
CA GLY A 42 0.12 2.68 -10.74
C GLY A 42 -0.57 1.51 -11.47
N VAL A 43 -1.09 0.54 -10.71
CA VAL A 43 -1.90 -0.57 -11.26
C VAL A 43 -3.25 -0.04 -11.75
N HIS A 44 -3.71 -0.50 -12.90
CA HIS A 44 -5.01 -0.14 -13.48
C HIS A 44 -5.42 -1.19 -14.54
N LEU A 45 -6.66 -1.13 -15.03
CA LEU A 45 -7.10 -1.98 -16.14
C LEU A 45 -6.42 -1.54 -17.44
N LYS A 46 -6.13 -2.50 -18.32
CA LYS A 46 -5.63 -2.23 -19.69
C LYS A 46 -6.56 -1.32 -20.51
N SER A 47 -7.86 -1.35 -20.23
CA SER A 47 -8.87 -0.52 -20.90
C SER A 47 -8.97 0.90 -20.33
N GLN A 48 -8.42 1.14 -19.14
CA GLN A 48 -8.42 2.46 -18.53
C GLN A 48 -7.30 3.33 -19.08
N ARG A 49 -7.49 4.65 -19.05
CA ARG A 49 -6.44 5.60 -19.42
C ARG A 49 -5.21 5.40 -18.51
N PRO A 50 -4.01 5.19 -19.09
CA PRO A 50 -2.77 5.12 -18.32
C PRO A 50 -2.54 6.39 -17.49
N PHE A 51 -1.84 6.24 -16.36
CA PHE A 51 -1.47 7.37 -15.52
C PHE A 51 -0.42 8.24 -16.22
N VAL A 52 -0.46 9.54 -15.94
CA VAL A 52 0.63 10.44 -16.29
C VAL A 52 1.76 10.20 -15.29
N LEU A 53 2.97 9.94 -15.78
CA LEU A 53 4.09 9.49 -14.93
C LEU A 53 4.64 10.55 -13.96
N SER A 54 4.12 11.78 -14.01
CA SER A 54 4.53 12.89 -13.17
C SER A 54 3.32 13.72 -12.78
N GLY A 55 3.18 14.04 -11.49
CA GLY A 55 2.13 14.92 -10.97
C GLY A 55 0.71 14.34 -11.00
N ASP A 56 0.52 13.10 -11.46
CA ASP A 56 -0.81 12.49 -11.47
C ASP A 56 -1.23 12.13 -10.04
N HIS A 57 -2.36 12.70 -9.63
CA HIS A 57 -3.01 12.51 -8.34
C HIS A 57 -4.28 11.67 -8.50
N THR A 58 -4.66 11.31 -9.73
CA THR A 58 -5.87 10.54 -10.00
C THR A 58 -5.71 9.10 -9.56
N PHE A 59 -6.84 8.42 -9.39
CA PHE A 59 -6.91 7.00 -9.12
C PHE A 59 -7.76 6.30 -10.18
N ARG A 60 -7.75 4.98 -10.15
CA ARG A 60 -8.57 4.10 -10.96
C ARG A 60 -9.23 3.11 -10.01
N GLU A 61 -10.52 2.95 -10.22
CA GLU A 61 -11.31 1.89 -9.61
C GLU A 61 -11.08 0.60 -10.40
N ILE A 62 -10.79 -0.48 -9.70
CA ILE A 62 -10.50 -1.79 -10.25
C ILE A 62 -11.55 -2.75 -9.67
N PRO A 63 -12.51 -3.24 -10.46
CA PRO A 63 -13.44 -4.24 -9.99
C PRO A 63 -12.71 -5.44 -9.40
N SER A 64 -13.11 -5.89 -8.22
CA SER A 64 -12.46 -7.00 -7.54
C SER A 64 -12.66 -8.35 -8.22
N THR A 65 -13.37 -8.41 -9.35
CA THR A 65 -13.51 -9.58 -10.23
C THR A 65 -12.63 -9.50 -11.49
N THR A 66 -11.90 -8.41 -11.70
CA THR A 66 -11.00 -8.24 -12.87
C THR A 66 -9.90 -9.32 -12.90
N PRO A 67 -9.78 -10.13 -13.96
CA PRO A 67 -8.68 -11.08 -14.09
C PRO A 67 -7.33 -10.36 -13.98
N SER A 68 -6.36 -10.93 -13.26
CA SER A 68 -5.03 -10.34 -13.12
C SER A 68 -4.33 -10.10 -14.47
N SER A 69 -4.66 -10.91 -15.49
CA SER A 69 -4.19 -10.73 -16.87
C SER A 69 -4.71 -9.46 -17.55
N GLU A 70 -5.78 -8.84 -17.05
CA GLU A 70 -6.36 -7.60 -17.58
C GLU A 70 -5.83 -6.33 -16.90
N LEU A 71 -4.91 -6.50 -15.95
CA LEU A 71 -4.24 -5.41 -15.27
C LEU A 71 -2.92 -5.06 -15.95
N MET A 72 -2.49 -3.81 -15.76
CA MET A 72 -1.18 -3.32 -16.15
C MET A 72 -0.70 -2.21 -15.21
N VAL A 73 0.57 -1.85 -15.35
CA VAL A 73 1.22 -0.79 -14.58
C VAL A 73 1.66 0.34 -15.50
N SER A 74 1.39 1.58 -15.10
CA SER A 74 1.94 2.77 -15.77
C SER A 74 2.75 3.60 -14.77
N HIS A 75 3.92 3.10 -14.36
CA HIS A 75 4.72 3.71 -13.28
C HIS A 75 6.23 3.62 -13.54
N GLY A 76 6.87 4.75 -13.85
CA GLY A 76 8.32 4.79 -14.18
C GLY A 76 9.28 4.81 -12.99
N GLY A 77 8.78 4.87 -11.76
CA GLY A 77 9.60 5.01 -10.55
C GLY A 77 10.21 3.72 -9.97
N PHE A 78 10.01 2.56 -10.60
CA PHE A 78 10.60 1.28 -10.21
C PHE A 78 10.70 0.34 -11.43
N ASP A 79 11.50 -0.72 -11.32
CA ASP A 79 11.59 -1.75 -12.37
C ASP A 79 10.28 -2.53 -12.46
N ASN A 80 9.63 -2.48 -13.62
CA ASN A 80 8.36 -3.18 -13.84
C ASN A 80 8.53 -4.65 -14.25
N SER A 81 9.75 -5.18 -14.34
CA SER A 81 10.03 -6.56 -14.77
C SER A 81 9.23 -7.61 -13.97
N ASP A 82 9.21 -7.49 -12.65
CA ASP A 82 8.49 -8.38 -11.74
C ASP A 82 6.98 -8.28 -11.90
N VAL A 83 6.44 -7.07 -11.79
CA VAL A 83 5.00 -6.82 -11.85
C VAL A 83 4.40 -7.13 -13.23
N ASN A 84 5.18 -7.02 -14.30
CA ASN A 84 4.77 -7.43 -15.64
C ASN A 84 4.74 -8.96 -15.82
N ARG A 85 5.53 -9.71 -15.04
CA ARG A 85 5.48 -11.19 -15.03
C ARG A 85 4.33 -11.72 -14.19
N ASP A 86 3.99 -11.01 -13.12
CA ASP A 86 2.90 -11.30 -12.19
C ASP A 86 2.50 -10.06 -11.38
N ILE A 87 1.30 -9.53 -11.65
CA ILE A 87 0.76 -8.35 -10.95
C ILE A 87 0.64 -8.59 -9.43
N ASN A 88 0.49 -9.85 -9.00
CA ASN A 88 0.32 -10.21 -7.60
C ASN A 88 1.57 -9.92 -6.76
N ALA A 89 2.75 -9.75 -7.38
CA ALA A 89 3.95 -9.29 -6.68
C ALA A 89 3.79 -7.87 -6.10
N MET A 90 2.94 -7.02 -6.69
CA MET A 90 2.65 -5.66 -6.21
C MET A 90 1.23 -5.51 -5.65
N PHE A 91 0.28 -6.18 -6.29
CA PHE A 91 -1.15 -6.03 -6.04
C PHE A 91 -1.77 -7.43 -5.99
N PRO A 92 -1.72 -8.10 -4.83
CA PRO A 92 -2.02 -9.53 -4.66
C PRO A 92 -3.54 -9.80 -4.72
N ILE A 93 -4.16 -9.44 -5.83
CA ILE A 93 -5.61 -9.52 -6.06
C ILE A 93 -6.10 -10.97 -6.09
N ASP A 94 -5.34 -11.87 -6.73
CA ASP A 94 -5.72 -13.28 -6.80
C ASP A 94 -5.57 -13.92 -5.42
N ARG A 95 -4.49 -13.59 -4.70
CA ARG A 95 -4.25 -14.06 -3.33
C ARG A 95 -5.36 -13.60 -2.38
N LEU A 96 -5.85 -12.37 -2.53
CA LEU A 96 -6.93 -11.87 -1.68
C LEU A 96 -8.26 -12.62 -1.94
N ARG A 97 -8.57 -12.93 -3.20
CA ARG A 97 -9.75 -13.76 -3.57
C ARG A 97 -9.62 -15.20 -3.05
N GLU A 98 -8.42 -15.77 -3.13
CA GLU A 98 -8.14 -17.10 -2.58
C GLU A 98 -8.38 -17.11 -1.05
N LEU A 99 -7.93 -16.08 -0.34
CA LEU A 99 -8.18 -15.93 1.10
C LEU A 99 -9.67 -15.73 1.45
N GLU A 100 -10.45 -15.07 0.59
CA GLU A 100 -11.91 -15.01 0.72
C GLU A 100 -12.53 -16.40 0.51
N ALA A 101 -12.12 -17.13 -0.53
CA ALA A 101 -12.64 -18.46 -0.83
C ALA A 101 -12.30 -19.49 0.28
N GLU A 102 -11.17 -19.33 0.95
CA GLU A 102 -10.77 -20.10 2.13
C GLU A 102 -11.52 -19.70 3.41
N GLY A 103 -12.30 -18.61 3.40
CA GLY A 103 -12.95 -18.05 4.58
C GLY A 103 -11.97 -17.41 5.58
N PHE A 104 -10.75 -17.11 5.16
CA PHE A 104 -9.76 -16.42 6.00
C PHE A 104 -10.15 -14.94 6.19
N VAL A 105 -10.73 -14.32 5.16
CA VAL A 105 -11.41 -13.03 5.24
C VAL A 105 -12.87 -13.18 4.87
N GLY A 106 -13.74 -12.28 5.35
CA GLY A 106 -15.17 -12.37 5.09
C GLY A 106 -15.54 -12.09 3.63
N LYS A 107 -15.10 -10.96 3.09
CA LYS A 107 -15.31 -10.59 1.68
C LYS A 107 -14.17 -9.77 1.11
N VAL A 108 -13.98 -9.83 -0.20
CA VAL A 108 -13.22 -8.82 -0.94
C VAL A 108 -14.15 -7.64 -1.28
N ALA A 109 -13.68 -6.42 -1.08
CA ALA A 109 -14.40 -5.21 -1.47
C ALA A 109 -14.75 -5.25 -2.97
N PRO A 110 -15.94 -4.81 -3.42
CA PRO A 110 -16.27 -4.74 -4.85
C PRO A 110 -15.29 -3.91 -5.67
N THR A 111 -14.76 -2.84 -5.08
CA THR A 111 -13.83 -1.92 -5.73
C THR A 111 -12.47 -1.91 -5.02
N LEU A 112 -11.42 -2.18 -5.80
CA LEU A 112 -10.03 -2.02 -5.39
C LEU A 112 -9.45 -0.77 -6.05
N ILE A 113 -8.35 -0.24 -5.52
CA ILE A 113 -7.86 1.09 -5.90
C ILE A 113 -6.43 1.03 -6.40
N GLY A 114 -6.20 1.54 -7.60
CA GLY A 114 -4.89 1.83 -8.12
C GLY A 114 -4.69 3.33 -8.30
N PHE A 115 -3.54 3.87 -7.90
CA PHE A 115 -3.23 5.29 -8.05
C PHE A 115 -1.74 5.54 -8.26
N MET A 116 -1.41 6.74 -8.72
CA MET A 116 -0.05 7.10 -9.08
C MET A 116 0.77 7.61 -7.88
N GLY A 117 1.71 6.81 -7.39
CA GLY A 117 2.61 7.22 -6.32
C GLY A 117 3.76 8.14 -6.76
N GLY A 118 4.18 8.02 -8.02
CA GLY A 118 5.37 8.65 -8.60
C GLY A 118 5.24 10.16 -8.79
N GLY A 119 5.71 10.94 -7.82
CA GLY A 119 5.80 12.40 -7.97
C GLY A 119 4.45 13.12 -8.00
N GLY A 120 3.38 12.47 -7.55
CA GLY A 120 2.06 13.09 -7.46
C GLY A 120 1.99 14.17 -6.37
N ASP A 121 1.03 15.06 -6.56
CA ASP A 121 0.77 16.20 -5.69
C ASP A 121 0.21 15.73 -4.33
N VAL A 122 1.03 15.87 -3.28
CA VAL A 122 0.71 15.40 -1.92
C VAL A 122 -0.50 16.13 -1.34
N ASP A 123 -0.67 17.41 -1.68
CA ASP A 123 -1.78 18.20 -1.15
C ASP A 123 -3.08 17.80 -1.82
N ARG A 124 -3.05 17.46 -3.11
CA ARG A 124 -4.22 16.88 -3.80
C ARG A 124 -4.52 15.45 -3.35
N PHE A 125 -3.52 14.63 -3.06
CA PHE A 125 -3.78 13.33 -2.41
C PHE A 125 -4.46 13.50 -1.06
N ARG A 126 -4.04 14.50 -0.26
CA ARG A 126 -4.61 14.75 1.06
C ARG A 126 -6.02 15.35 0.98
N GLY A 127 -6.26 16.28 0.07
CA GLY A 127 -7.49 17.06 -0.01
C GLY A 127 -8.56 16.49 -0.95
N GLU A 128 -8.18 15.70 -1.96
CA GLU A 128 -9.08 15.23 -3.01
C GLU A 128 -9.11 13.71 -3.09
N SER A 129 -8.00 13.09 -3.53
CA SER A 129 -8.00 11.66 -3.89
C SER A 129 -8.12 10.75 -2.67
N GLY A 130 -7.43 11.06 -1.57
CA GLY A 130 -7.53 10.32 -0.31
C GLY A 130 -8.95 10.30 0.25
N PRO A 131 -9.61 11.46 0.44
CA PRO A 131 -11.01 11.53 0.84
C PRO A 131 -11.96 10.82 -0.13
N ALA A 132 -11.75 10.94 -1.45
CA ALA A 132 -12.58 10.27 -2.46
C ALA A 132 -12.46 8.73 -2.37
N ILE A 133 -11.23 8.22 -2.27
CA ILE A 133 -10.95 6.79 -2.07
C ILE A 133 -11.58 6.30 -0.76
N ALA A 134 -11.37 7.05 0.34
CA ALA A 134 -11.95 6.70 1.63
C ALA A 134 -13.48 6.64 1.60
N LYS A 135 -14.12 7.54 0.84
CA LYS A 135 -15.57 7.51 0.64
C LYS A 135 -16.02 6.23 -0.08
N ILE A 136 -15.38 5.87 -1.20
CA ILE A 136 -15.71 4.65 -1.96
C ILE A 136 -15.62 3.42 -1.06
N LEU A 137 -14.48 3.24 -0.39
CA LEU A 137 -14.27 2.08 0.48
C LEU A 137 -15.26 2.03 1.65
N LYS A 138 -15.57 3.20 2.25
CA LYS A 138 -16.55 3.29 3.33
C LYS A 138 -17.96 2.94 2.88
N ASP A 139 -18.38 3.43 1.72
CA ASP A 139 -19.69 3.15 1.15
C ASP A 139 -19.87 1.66 0.82
N GLU A 140 -18.78 0.97 0.50
CA GLU A 140 -18.74 -0.48 0.27
C GLU A 140 -18.59 -1.32 1.56
N GLY A 141 -18.57 -0.67 2.73
CA GLY A 141 -18.47 -1.35 4.02
C GLY A 141 -17.11 -2.03 4.26
N VAL A 142 -16.04 -1.51 3.64
CA VAL A 142 -14.67 -1.97 3.89
C VAL A 142 -14.35 -1.80 5.37
N ASP A 143 -13.69 -2.81 5.94
CA ASP A 143 -13.18 -2.78 7.31
C ASP A 143 -11.65 -2.65 7.33
N ILE A 144 -10.99 -3.29 6.34
CA ILE A 144 -9.53 -3.31 6.22
C ILE A 144 -9.11 -2.88 4.83
N ALA A 145 -8.22 -1.89 4.74
CA ALA A 145 -7.55 -1.52 3.49
C ALA A 145 -6.04 -1.83 3.57
N VAL A 146 -5.58 -2.73 2.70
CA VAL A 146 -4.16 -3.10 2.58
C VAL A 146 -3.51 -2.28 1.47
N PHE A 147 -2.40 -1.63 1.80
CA PHE A 147 -1.66 -0.73 0.93
C PHE A 147 -0.36 -1.34 0.43
N THR A 148 0.00 -1.04 -0.82
CA THR A 148 1.35 -1.25 -1.35
C THR A 148 1.93 0.00 -2.01
N GLY A 149 3.25 0.13 -1.99
CA GLY A 149 3.99 1.28 -2.50
C GLY A 149 5.12 0.85 -3.43
N GLY A 150 5.01 1.20 -4.71
CA GLY A 150 5.94 0.74 -5.74
C GLY A 150 7.33 1.36 -5.76
N CYS A 151 7.57 2.52 -5.15
CA CYS A 151 8.89 3.14 -4.98
C CYS A 151 8.90 4.10 -3.77
N GLY A 152 9.98 4.86 -3.56
CA GLY A 152 10.09 5.78 -2.41
C GLY A 152 8.98 6.83 -2.35
N THR A 153 8.67 7.49 -3.48
CA THR A 153 7.56 8.45 -3.54
C THR A 153 6.20 7.76 -3.44
N CYS A 154 6.05 6.53 -3.93
CA CYS A 154 4.83 5.75 -3.72
C CYS A 154 4.56 5.44 -2.26
N HIS A 155 5.58 5.11 -1.46
CA HIS A 155 5.37 4.87 -0.02
C HIS A 155 4.84 6.14 0.66
N ARG A 156 5.32 7.32 0.25
CA ARG A 156 4.79 8.60 0.73
C ARG A 156 3.32 8.78 0.34
N SER A 157 3.00 8.67 -0.94
CA SER A 157 1.63 8.87 -1.42
C SER A 157 0.66 7.81 -0.87
N ALA A 158 1.12 6.56 -0.76
CA ALA A 158 0.37 5.47 -0.14
C ALA A 158 0.00 5.82 1.30
N VAL A 159 0.95 6.29 2.11
CA VAL A 159 0.68 6.64 3.51
C VAL A 159 -0.24 7.86 3.62
N VAL A 160 -0.17 8.83 2.71
CA VAL A 160 -1.11 9.97 2.70
C VAL A 160 -2.55 9.48 2.50
N VAL A 161 -2.78 8.61 1.51
CA VAL A 161 -4.10 8.02 1.24
C VAL A 161 -4.52 7.07 2.38
N GLN A 162 -3.59 6.24 2.86
CA GLN A 162 -3.80 5.33 3.99
C GLN A 162 -4.33 6.07 5.22
N ARG A 163 -3.76 7.24 5.55
CA ARG A 163 -4.22 8.05 6.68
C ARG A 163 -5.62 8.65 6.45
N ALA A 164 -5.97 9.00 5.22
CA ALA A 164 -7.32 9.46 4.90
C ALA A 164 -8.36 8.33 5.09
N VAL A 165 -8.02 7.11 4.65
CA VAL A 165 -8.85 5.92 4.83
C VAL A 165 -8.97 5.55 6.32
N GLU A 166 -7.86 5.59 7.08
CA GLU A 166 -7.89 5.33 8.53
C GLU A 166 -8.78 6.33 9.27
N THR A 167 -8.71 7.63 8.89
CA THR A 167 -9.54 8.70 9.46
C THR A 167 -11.03 8.47 9.20
N ALA A 168 -11.38 7.79 8.11
CA ALA A 168 -12.76 7.51 7.75
C ALA A 168 -13.39 6.35 8.55
N GLY A 169 -12.60 5.66 9.40
CA GLY A 169 -13.08 4.60 10.28
C GLY A 169 -12.79 3.17 9.80
N MET A 170 -11.82 3.01 8.89
CA MET A 170 -11.32 1.69 8.44
C MET A 170 -9.95 1.41 9.04
N SER A 171 -9.65 0.16 9.39
CA SER A 171 -8.29 -0.23 9.73
C SER A 171 -7.44 -0.31 8.46
N THR A 172 -6.24 0.24 8.48
CA THR A 172 -5.33 0.20 7.33
C THR A 172 -3.98 -0.36 7.71
N ILE A 173 -3.29 -0.95 6.74
CA ILE A 173 -1.93 -1.45 6.87
C ILE A 173 -1.20 -1.36 5.54
N ILE A 174 0.10 -1.04 5.55
CA ILE A 174 0.94 -1.04 4.35
C ILE A 174 1.93 -2.21 4.40
N ILE A 175 2.04 -2.96 3.30
CA ILE A 175 3.13 -3.90 3.04
C ILE A 175 4.27 -3.08 2.44
N ALA A 176 5.25 -2.71 3.26
CA ALA A 176 6.28 -1.76 2.91
C ALA A 176 7.59 -2.45 2.51
N ALA A 177 8.03 -2.26 1.27
CA ALA A 177 9.39 -2.54 0.82
C ALA A 177 10.39 -1.48 1.35
N LEU A 178 9.91 -0.28 1.68
CA LEU A 178 10.67 0.81 2.31
C LEU A 178 10.04 1.24 3.65
N PRO A 179 10.15 0.42 4.72
CA PRO A 179 9.55 0.71 6.02
C PRO A 179 9.95 2.06 6.64
N PRO A 180 11.21 2.54 6.51
CA PRO A 180 11.59 3.86 7.04
C PRO A 180 10.76 5.00 6.46
N ILE A 181 10.42 4.94 5.15
CA ILE A 181 9.61 5.98 4.50
C ILE A 181 8.18 5.91 5.00
N ALA A 182 7.60 4.71 5.07
CA ALA A 182 6.24 4.54 5.59
C ALA A 182 6.10 5.05 7.04
N ARG A 183 7.10 4.75 7.88
CA ARG A 183 7.16 5.22 9.26
C ARG A 183 7.29 6.74 9.36
N GLN A 184 8.20 7.34 8.59
CA GLN A 184 8.40 8.80 8.58
C GLN A 184 7.13 9.55 8.16
N GLN A 185 6.32 8.97 7.29
CA GLN A 185 5.06 9.56 6.81
C GLN A 185 3.88 9.31 7.76
N GLY A 186 4.09 8.57 8.86
CA GLY A 186 3.07 8.32 9.88
C GLY A 186 2.02 7.30 9.46
N ALA A 187 2.44 6.18 8.87
CA ALA A 187 1.57 5.04 8.59
C ALA A 187 0.98 4.47 9.90
N PRO A 188 -0.34 4.23 9.98
CA PRO A 188 -0.97 3.62 11.15
C PRO A 188 -0.43 2.24 11.51
N ARG A 189 -0.27 1.36 10.52
CA ARG A 189 0.28 0.01 10.67
C ARG A 189 1.20 -0.32 9.49
N ILE A 190 2.27 -1.06 9.76
CA ILE A 190 3.27 -1.45 8.76
C ILE A 190 3.60 -2.93 8.92
N THR A 191 3.54 -3.70 7.82
CA THR A 191 4.31 -4.94 7.69
C THR A 191 5.50 -4.74 6.76
N ALA A 192 6.60 -5.41 7.05
CA ALA A 192 7.87 -5.20 6.38
C ALA A 192 8.53 -6.55 6.01
N PRO A 193 8.16 -7.15 4.86
CA PRO A 193 8.93 -8.25 4.28
C PRO A 193 10.23 -7.71 3.65
N ARG A 194 11.25 -8.57 3.50
CA ARG A 194 12.53 -8.21 2.84
C ARG A 194 12.42 -8.46 1.34
N VAL A 195 11.79 -7.54 0.63
CA VAL A 195 11.49 -7.64 -0.81
C VAL A 195 12.02 -6.41 -1.55
N PRO A 196 12.34 -6.52 -2.85
CA PRO A 196 12.70 -5.37 -3.65
C PRO A 196 11.49 -4.45 -3.82
N ILE A 197 11.81 -3.19 -4.06
CA ILE A 197 10.87 -2.19 -4.55
C ILE A 197 10.24 -2.71 -5.85
N GLY A 198 8.91 -2.66 -5.98
CA GLY A 198 8.21 -3.21 -7.15
C GLY A 198 7.60 -4.60 -6.91
N SER A 199 7.89 -5.23 -5.76
CA SER A 199 7.45 -6.59 -5.43
C SER A 199 7.05 -6.72 -3.96
N ASN A 200 6.28 -5.74 -3.45
CA ASN A 200 5.89 -5.61 -2.04
C ASN A 200 5.27 -6.90 -1.46
N ALA A 201 4.49 -7.61 -2.27
CA ALA A 201 3.82 -8.84 -1.88
C ALA A 201 4.65 -10.10 -2.16
N GLY A 202 5.91 -9.99 -2.57
CA GLY A 202 6.82 -11.14 -2.74
C GLY A 202 7.22 -11.42 -4.19
N GLU A 203 7.93 -12.53 -4.36
CA GLU A 203 8.49 -12.95 -5.66
C GLU A 203 7.38 -13.21 -6.71
N PRO A 204 7.57 -12.79 -7.97
CA PRO A 204 6.64 -13.08 -9.06
C PRO A 204 6.38 -14.58 -9.23
N ARG A 205 5.11 -14.98 -9.36
CA ARG A 205 4.65 -16.37 -9.50
C ARG A 205 4.92 -17.27 -8.31
N ASN A 206 5.47 -16.74 -7.21
CA ASN A 206 5.61 -17.46 -5.95
C ASN A 206 4.32 -17.32 -5.13
N VAL A 207 3.30 -18.09 -5.51
CA VAL A 207 1.97 -18.05 -4.89
C VAL A 207 2.05 -18.23 -3.37
N GLU A 208 2.86 -19.18 -2.91
CA GLU A 208 3.02 -19.46 -1.47
C GLU A 208 3.53 -18.23 -0.71
N MET A 209 4.61 -17.59 -1.19
CA MET A 209 5.15 -16.39 -0.55
C MET A 209 4.14 -15.23 -0.58
N GLN A 210 3.45 -15.03 -1.71
CA GLN A 210 2.50 -13.94 -1.86
C GLN A 210 1.28 -14.11 -0.95
N THR A 211 0.72 -15.31 -0.88
CA THR A 211 -0.36 -15.64 0.06
C THR A 211 0.12 -15.43 1.50
N ALA A 212 1.31 -15.92 1.83
CA ALA A 212 1.83 -15.87 3.20
C ALA A 212 2.08 -14.42 3.67
N ILE A 213 2.68 -13.57 2.83
CA ILE A 213 2.87 -12.14 3.12
C ILE A 213 1.53 -11.44 3.36
N LEU A 214 0.53 -11.67 2.50
CA LEU A 214 -0.79 -11.05 2.64
C LEU A 214 -1.51 -11.56 3.91
N LYS A 215 -1.47 -12.86 4.17
CA LYS A 215 -2.09 -13.51 5.33
C LYS A 215 -1.51 -13.00 6.65
N ASP A 216 -0.19 -12.94 6.76
CA ASP A 216 0.48 -12.43 7.96
C ASP A 216 0.36 -10.91 8.11
N THR A 217 0.18 -10.18 7.00
CA THR A 217 -0.18 -8.76 7.03
C THR A 217 -1.58 -8.56 7.60
N LEU A 218 -2.56 -9.35 7.19
CA LEU A 218 -3.92 -9.27 7.71
C LEU A 218 -3.99 -9.64 9.20
N ARG A 219 -3.28 -10.70 9.62
CA ARG A 219 -3.13 -11.04 11.06
C ARG A 219 -2.52 -9.89 11.86
N ALA A 220 -1.53 -9.20 11.29
CA ALA A 220 -0.93 -8.05 11.96
C ALA A 220 -1.95 -6.92 12.22
N VAL A 221 -3.03 -6.80 11.42
CA VAL A 221 -4.10 -5.83 11.69
C VAL A 221 -4.84 -6.15 12.98
N GLU A 222 -5.14 -7.43 13.23
CA GLU A 222 -5.75 -7.90 14.48
C GLU A 222 -4.81 -7.76 15.69
N GLU A 223 -3.52 -8.04 15.49
CA GLU A 223 -2.52 -8.02 16.57
C GLU A 223 -2.09 -6.61 17.00
N MET A 224 -2.12 -5.62 16.09
CA MET A 224 -1.66 -4.26 16.37
C MET A 224 -2.73 -3.46 17.11
N THR A 225 -2.35 -2.91 18.27
CA THR A 225 -3.22 -2.24 19.23
C THR A 225 -3.03 -0.72 19.31
N HIS A 226 -1.98 -0.17 18.69
CA HIS A 226 -1.73 1.28 18.69
C HIS A 226 -1.04 1.78 17.42
N PHE A 227 -1.15 3.10 17.20
CA PHE A 227 -0.57 3.81 16.05
C PHE A 227 0.95 3.59 15.91
N GLY A 228 1.38 3.38 14.66
CA GLY A 228 2.79 3.37 14.28
C GLY A 228 3.51 2.05 14.53
N GLN A 229 2.78 0.98 14.87
CA GLN A 229 3.36 -0.35 15.00
C GLN A 229 3.86 -0.89 13.66
N MET A 230 4.98 -1.59 13.73
CA MET A 230 5.62 -2.23 12.59
C MET A 230 5.97 -3.68 12.94
N LYS A 231 5.64 -4.61 12.04
CA LYS A 231 6.00 -6.02 12.13
C LYS A 231 6.91 -6.40 10.96
N ALA A 232 8.13 -6.83 11.25
CA ALA A 232 8.97 -7.46 10.24
C ALA A 232 8.39 -8.85 9.91
N LEU A 233 8.25 -9.16 8.62
CA LEU A 233 7.79 -10.47 8.18
C LEU A 233 8.98 -11.35 7.81
N PRO A 234 8.92 -12.68 8.04
CA PRO A 234 10.04 -13.58 7.82
C PRO A 234 10.24 -13.98 6.35
N TYR A 235 9.76 -13.18 5.40
CA TYR A 235 9.85 -13.46 3.96
C TYR A 235 10.94 -12.62 3.33
N GLU A 236 11.73 -13.26 2.47
CA GLU A 236 12.83 -12.62 1.77
C GLU A 236 12.81 -13.00 0.30
N TYR A 237 12.75 -12.00 -0.56
CA TYR A 237 12.93 -12.14 -2.00
C TYR A 237 14.14 -11.29 -2.40
N ARG A 238 15.15 -11.95 -2.98
CA ARG A 238 16.33 -11.28 -3.54
C ARG A 238 16.18 -11.28 -5.04
N HIS A 239 16.01 -10.11 -5.64
CA HIS A 239 16.03 -9.99 -7.09
C HIS A 239 17.42 -10.41 -7.58
N SER A 240 17.50 -11.54 -8.27
CA SER A 240 18.72 -11.96 -8.96
C SER A 240 18.90 -11.00 -10.14
N ALA A 241 19.87 -10.08 -10.00
CA ALA A 241 20.31 -9.21 -11.09
C ALA A 241 20.81 -10.04 -12.30
#